data_AF-A0A522DP38-F1
#
_entry.id   AF-A0A522DP38-F1
#
_cell.length_a   1.000
_cell.length_b   1.000
_cell.length_c   1.000
_cell.angle_alpha   90.00
_cell.angle_beta   90.00
_cell.angle_gamma   90.00
#
_symmetry.space_group_name_H-M   'P 1'
#
loop_
_entity.id
_entity.type
_entity.pdbx_description
1 polymer ?
#
loop_
_entity_poly.entity_id
_entity_poly.type
_entity_poly.pdbx_seq_one_letter_code
_entity_poly.pdbx_strand_id
1 'polypeptide(L)'
;MKVRMNIVRHGRWLYDNSVSLPVDIVSLNYDFWYEIGKADDQLKPGELPQPMNELGVLYYYRFRRAGDMTTPTWPDSAGYSEIEQAMLAAQEKAPSAIQWS
;
A
#
# COMPACT_ATOMS: atom_id res chain seq x y z
N MET A 1 15.12 -12.24 7.83
CA MET A 1 14.71 -10.82 8.01
C MET A 1 13.21 -10.81 8.30
N LYS A 2 12.76 -10.24 9.41
CA LYS A 2 11.32 -10.26 9.77
C LYS A 2 10.62 -9.18 8.93
N VAL A 3 9.72 -9.60 8.04
CA VAL A 3 8.89 -8.68 7.26
C VAL A 3 8.08 -7.82 8.22
N ARG A 4 8.26 -6.49 8.18
CA ARG A 4 7.52 -5.56 9.02
C ARG A 4 6.67 -4.67 8.13
N MET A 5 5.37 -4.89 8.19
CA MET A 5 4.38 -3.92 7.72
C MET A 5 4.02 -3.01 8.88
N ASN A 6 4.05 -1.71 8.65
CA ASN A 6 3.52 -0.72 9.58
C ASN A 6 2.40 0.05 8.91
N ILE A 7 1.29 0.26 9.61
CA ILE A 7 0.28 1.23 9.16
C ILE A 7 0.79 2.62 9.56
N VAL A 8 0.98 3.49 8.57
CA VAL A 8 1.53 4.84 8.78
C VAL A 8 0.47 5.92 8.74
N ARG A 9 -0.66 5.67 8.05
CA ARG A 9 -1.85 6.53 8.07
C ARG A 9 -3.11 5.69 8.00
N HIS A 10 -4.16 6.17 8.68
CA HIS A 10 -5.50 5.64 8.57
C HIS A 10 -6.39 6.67 7.90
N GLY A 11 -7.37 6.19 7.14
CA GLY A 11 -8.41 7.03 6.58
C GLY A 11 -9.73 6.27 6.47
N ARG A 12 -10.78 7.01 6.15
CA ARG A 12 -12.12 6.46 5.88
C ARG A 12 -12.74 7.16 4.69
N TRP A 13 -13.50 6.43 3.90
CA TRP A 13 -14.25 6.94 2.75
C TRP A 13 -15.68 6.40 2.79
N LEU A 14 -16.59 6.98 2.01
CA LEU A 14 -17.99 6.58 1.93
C LEU A 14 -18.23 5.80 0.64
N TYR A 15 -18.60 4.52 0.77
CA TYR A 15 -19.22 3.78 -0.31
C TYR A 15 -20.68 4.20 -0.44
N ASP A 16 -21.09 4.51 -1.68
CA ASP A 16 -22.44 4.98 -2.00
C ASP A 16 -22.92 6.12 -1.08
N ASN A 17 -22.00 7.04 -0.74
CA ASN A 17 -22.20 8.19 0.15
C ASN A 17 -22.79 7.87 1.54
N SER A 18 -22.78 6.62 1.98
CA SER A 18 -23.54 6.18 3.17
C SER A 18 -22.79 5.17 4.04
N VAL A 19 -21.97 4.29 3.46
CA VAL A 19 -21.25 3.25 4.19
C VAL A 19 -19.80 3.66 4.38
N SER A 20 -19.41 3.95 5.62
CA SER A 20 -18.03 4.32 5.94
C SER A 20 -17.11 3.10 5.93
N LEU A 21 -16.15 3.07 5.00
CA LEU A 21 -15.16 2.01 4.82
C LEU A 21 -13.75 2.52 5.13
N PRO A 22 -12.89 1.68 5.72
CA PRO A 22 -11.52 2.06 6.04
C PRO A 22 -10.60 2.02 4.81
N VAL A 23 -9.50 2.76 4.91
CA VAL A 23 -8.32 2.71 4.04
C VAL A 23 -7.08 2.93 4.90
N ASP A 24 -6.02 2.19 4.62
CA ASP A 24 -4.73 2.42 5.27
C ASP A 24 -3.67 2.78 4.24
N ILE A 25 -2.71 3.60 4.65
CA ILE A 25 -1.39 3.64 4.04
C ILE A 25 -0.45 2.81 4.90
N VAL A 26 0.23 1.86 4.28
CA VAL A 26 1.21 0.99 4.93
C VAL A 26 2.61 1.22 4.37
N SER A 27 3.63 1.05 5.20
CA SER A 27 5.02 0.99 4.76
C SER A 27 5.56 -0.44 4.81
N LEU A 28 6.30 -0.80 3.77
CA LEU A 28 7.02 -2.07 3.65
C LEU A 28 8.49 -1.79 3.35
N ASN A 29 9.38 -2.55 3.99
CA ASN A 29 10.83 -2.46 3.79
C ASN A 29 11.35 -3.33 2.63
N TYR A 30 10.49 -3.59 1.65
CA TYR A 30 10.73 -4.38 0.44
C TYR A 30 9.68 -3.99 -0.60
N ASP A 31 9.97 -4.24 -1.88
CA ASP A 31 8.97 -4.11 -2.93
C ASP A 31 8.09 -5.36 -2.98
N PHE A 32 6.84 -5.22 -2.52
CA PHE A 32 5.88 -6.31 -2.45
C PHE A 32 5.68 -6.99 -3.81
N TRP A 33 5.47 -6.21 -4.87
CA TRP A 33 5.13 -6.78 -6.19
C TRP A 33 6.33 -7.44 -6.84
N TYR A 34 7.53 -6.91 -6.60
CA TYR A 34 8.76 -7.56 -7.01
C TYR A 34 8.96 -8.91 -6.33
N GLU A 35 8.76 -9.00 -5.01
CA GLU A 35 8.92 -10.28 -4.29
C GLU A 35 7.85 -11.32 -4.68
N ILE A 36 6.62 -10.90 -4.97
CA ILE A 36 5.60 -11.80 -5.54
C ILE A 36 6.01 -12.27 -6.94
N GLY A 37 6.37 -11.35 -7.84
CA GLY A 37 6.82 -11.70 -9.19
C GLY A 37 8.05 -12.61 -9.18
N LYS A 38 8.96 -12.41 -8.23
CA LYS A 38 10.13 -13.27 -8.03
C LYS A 38 9.75 -14.66 -7.53
N ALA A 39 8.85 -14.74 -6.55
CA ALA A 39 8.39 -16.00 -5.99
C ALA A 39 7.63 -16.85 -7.03
N ASP A 40 6.90 -16.19 -7.93
CA ASP A 40 6.10 -16.83 -8.97
C ASP A 40 6.88 -17.05 -10.29
N ASP A 41 8.17 -16.70 -10.35
CA ASP A 41 9.02 -16.74 -11.56
C ASP A 41 8.41 -15.94 -12.75
N GLN A 42 7.81 -14.79 -12.44
CA GLN A 42 7.11 -13.90 -13.38
C GLN A 42 7.84 -12.57 -13.62
N LEU A 43 9.05 -12.38 -13.06
CA LEU A 43 9.83 -11.19 -13.34
C LEU A 43 10.31 -11.17 -14.79
N LYS A 44 10.28 -9.99 -15.41
CA LYS A 44 10.91 -9.79 -16.71
C LYS A 44 12.44 -9.90 -16.57
N PRO A 45 13.16 -10.34 -17.63
CA PRO A 45 14.61 -10.34 -17.61
C PRO A 45 15.17 -8.95 -17.27
N GLY A 46 15.97 -8.88 -16.21
CA GLY A 46 16.57 -7.63 -15.73
C GLY A 46 15.65 -6.70 -14.94
N GLU A 47 14.43 -7.15 -14.59
CA GLU A 47 13.55 -6.40 -13.71
C GLU A 47 14.20 -6.22 -12.33
N LEU A 48 14.13 -5.00 -11.81
CA LEU A 48 14.65 -4.59 -10.51
C LEU A 48 13.50 -4.12 -9.62
N PRO A 49 13.60 -4.25 -8.29
CA PRO A 49 12.59 -3.72 -7.39
C PRO A 49 12.53 -2.19 -7.49
N GLN A 50 11.37 -1.63 -7.12
CA GLN A 50 11.21 -0.20 -6.96
C GLN A 50 12.22 0.34 -5.94
N PRO A 51 12.85 1.50 -6.21
CA PRO A 51 13.80 2.10 -5.29
C PRO A 51 13.07 2.60 -4.04
N MET A 52 13.57 2.20 -2.88
CA MET A 52 13.06 2.67 -1.59
C MET A 52 13.49 4.11 -1.32
N ASN A 53 12.75 4.79 -0.44
CA ASN A 53 13.14 6.10 0.05
C ASN A 53 14.29 6.03 1.09
N GLU A 54 14.66 7.19 1.64
CA GLU A 54 15.72 7.34 2.65
C GLU A 54 15.49 6.53 3.94
N LEU A 55 14.24 6.17 4.24
CA LEU A 55 13.87 5.34 5.38
C LEU A 55 13.95 3.83 5.08
N GLY A 56 14.32 3.45 3.85
CA GLY A 56 14.37 2.06 3.40
C GLY A 56 12.98 1.43 3.29
N VAL A 57 11.97 2.21 2.90
CA VAL A 57 10.59 1.71 2.70
C VAL A 57 9.96 2.20 1.40
N LEU A 58 8.91 1.48 0.99
CA LEU A 58 7.90 1.89 0.03
C LEU A 58 6.54 1.99 0.73
N TYR A 59 5.72 2.93 0.28
CA TYR A 59 4.35 3.14 0.75
C TYR A 59 3.35 2.53 -0.20
N TYR A 60 2.26 2.00 0.35
CA TYR A 60 1.17 1.38 -0.39
C TYR A 60 -0.16 1.76 0.26
N TYR A 61 -1.23 1.86 -0.52
CA TYR A 61 -2.59 1.91 0.03
C TYR A 61 -3.25 0.53 0.02
N ARG A 62 -4.16 0.32 0.97
CA ARG A 62 -5.04 -0.86 0.99
C ARG A 62 -6.44 -0.47 1.43
N PHE A 63 -7.42 -0.97 0.70
CA PHE A 63 -8.85 -0.90 0.99
C PHE A 63 -9.36 -2.24 1.53
N ARG A 64 -8.98 -3.37 0.90
CA ARG A 64 -9.55 -4.69 1.22
C ARG A 64 -9.15 -5.23 2.59
N ARG A 65 -7.96 -4.85 3.07
CA ARG A 65 -7.39 -5.31 4.35
C ARG A 65 -7.07 -4.15 5.28
N ALA A 66 -7.75 -3.02 5.12
CA ALA A 66 -7.54 -1.88 6.01
C ALA A 66 -7.95 -2.25 7.46
N GLY A 67 -7.12 -1.87 8.42
CA GLY A 67 -7.21 -2.24 9.83
C GLY A 67 -6.60 -3.61 10.20
N ASP A 68 -6.24 -4.44 9.22
CA ASP A 68 -5.67 -5.77 9.48
C ASP A 68 -4.16 -5.69 9.76
N MET A 69 -3.71 -6.19 10.91
CA MET A 69 -2.28 -6.22 11.28
C MET A 69 -1.59 -7.55 10.94
N THR A 70 -2.30 -8.52 10.37
CA THR A 70 -1.75 -9.83 10.02
C THR A 70 -0.88 -9.76 8.76
N THR A 71 0.20 -10.56 8.76
CA THR A 71 1.09 -10.73 7.60
C THR A 71 0.86 -12.11 6.95
N PRO A 72 1.04 -12.25 5.63
CA PRO A 72 1.43 -11.23 4.66
C PRO A 72 0.29 -10.24 4.37
N THR A 73 0.65 -8.97 4.18
CA THR A 73 -0.28 -7.94 3.72
C THR A 73 -0.42 -8.02 2.21
N TRP A 74 -1.60 -7.72 1.69
CA TRP A 74 -1.83 -7.56 0.26
C TRP A 74 -2.21 -6.09 0.02
N PRO A 75 -1.29 -5.26 -0.50
CA PRO A 75 -1.60 -3.90 -0.89
C PRO A 75 -2.53 -3.89 -2.10
N ASP A 76 -3.31 -2.81 -2.25
CA ASP A 76 -4.21 -2.59 -3.39
C ASP A 76 -3.58 -1.68 -4.46
N SER A 77 -2.32 -1.28 -4.27
CA SER A 77 -1.61 -0.29 -5.08
C SER A 77 -0.20 -0.75 -5.47
N ALA A 78 0.42 -0.05 -6.41
CA ALA A 78 1.87 -0.10 -6.60
C ALA A 78 2.62 0.49 -5.38
N GLY A 79 3.94 0.32 -5.34
CA GLY A 79 4.80 0.93 -4.32
C GLY A 79 5.18 2.36 -4.69
N TYR A 80 5.12 3.26 -3.71
CA TYR A 80 5.48 4.68 -3.85
C TYR A 80 6.62 5.04 -2.90
N SER A 81 7.57 5.86 -3.34
CA SER A 81 8.67 6.34 -2.48
C SER A 81 8.20 7.39 -1.47
N GLU A 82 7.14 8.13 -1.78
CA GLU A 82 6.58 9.19 -0.94
C GLU A 82 5.18 8.83 -0.43
N ILE A 83 4.91 9.15 0.85
CA ILE A 83 3.62 8.85 1.48
C ILE A 83 2.47 9.63 0.82
N GLU A 84 2.73 10.88 0.42
CA GLU A 84 1.74 11.76 -0.21
C GLU A 84 1.30 11.20 -1.57
N GLN A 85 2.21 10.56 -2.32
CA GLN A 85 1.86 9.89 -3.58
C GLN A 85 0.92 8.70 -3.35
N ALA A 86 1.17 7.91 -2.30
CA ALA A 86 0.28 6.80 -1.94
C ALA A 86 -1.10 7.31 -1.48
N MET A 87 -1.15 8.40 -0.72
CA MET A 87 -2.39 9.04 -0.29
C MET A 87 -3.18 9.63 -1.46
N LEU A 88 -2.51 10.31 -2.40
CA LEU A 88 -3.12 10.84 -3.61
C LEU A 88 -3.68 9.70 -4.48
N ALA A 89 -2.90 8.66 -4.72
CA ALA A 89 -3.35 7.51 -5.50
C ALA A 89 -4.53 6.77 -4.84
N ALA A 90 -4.57 6.71 -3.49
CA ALA A 90 -5.72 6.20 -2.76
C ALA A 90 -6.95 7.09 -2.98
N GLN A 91 -6.77 8.41 -2.90
CA GLN A 91 -7.84 9.40 -3.11
C GLN A 91 -8.44 9.33 -4.51
N GLU A 92 -7.61 9.17 -5.55
CA GLU A 92 -8.07 9.00 -6.94
C GLU A 92 -8.83 7.69 -7.15
N LYS A 93 -8.50 6.65 -6.37
CA LYS A 93 -9.16 5.35 -6.45
C LYS A 93 -10.49 5.29 -5.70
N ALA A 94 -10.63 6.09 -4.64
CA ALA A 94 -11.82 6.11 -3.80
C ALA A 94 -13.01 6.78 -4.52
N PRO A 95 -14.22 6.19 -4.48
CA PRO A 95 -15.45 6.81 -4.96
C PRO A 95 -15.85 8.13 -4.28
N SER A 96 -15.29 8.42 -3.10
CA SER A 96 -15.53 9.65 -2.35
C SER A 96 -14.24 10.20 -1.76
N ALA A 97 -14.30 11.42 -1.23
CA ALA A 97 -13.21 11.97 -0.42
C ALA A 97 -12.83 11.01 0.73
N ILE A 98 -11.53 10.81 0.92
CA ILE A 98 -10.98 10.11 2.07
C ILE A 98 -10.76 11.13 3.18
N GLN A 99 -11.29 10.85 4.35
CA GLN A 99 -11.00 11.56 5.58
C GLN A 99 -9.85 10.85 6.29
N TRP A 100 -8.68 11.48 6.31
CA TRP A 100 -7.48 10.97 6.97
C TRP A 100 -7.46 11.34 8.45
N SER A 101 -6.85 10.49 9.29
CA SER A 101 -6.67 10.67 10.74
C SER A 101 -5.23 10.44 11.17
#